data_AF-A0A9E1S2J4-F1
#
_entry.id   AF-A0A9E1S2J4-F1
#
_cell.length_a   1.000
_cell.length_b   1.000
_cell.length_c   1.000
_cell.angle_alpha   90.00
_cell.angle_beta   90.00
_cell.angle_gamma   90.00
#
_symmetry.space_group_name_H-M   'P 1'
#
loop_
_entity.id
_entity.type
_entity.pdbx_description
1 polymer ?
#
loop_
_entity_poly.entity_id
_entity_poly.type
_entity_poly.pdbx_seq_one_letter_code
_entity_poly.pdbx_strand_id
1 'polypeptide(L)'
;MSSNQSSELWNEGLKLVSYCPVCETRYNPMEAKVLGENGETHLLHVQCRKCSHSILALVLVNQAGASSVGLLTDLSFDDVMLFRENQKVSIDDVIDIHAKLDEGGLDHIFDTRRIEQVKRRVRKRTKKETK
;
A
#
# COMPACT_ATOMS: atom_id res chain seq x y z
N MET A 1 -12.64 -36.16 -4.61
CA MET A 1 -11.28 -35.95 -5.14
C MET A 1 -11.01 -34.45 -5.33
N SER A 2 -11.42 -33.60 -4.37
CA SER A 2 -11.64 -32.16 -4.63
C SER A 2 -10.64 -31.24 -3.92
N SER A 3 -9.82 -31.76 -3.02
CA SER A 3 -8.88 -30.96 -2.20
C SER A 3 -7.55 -30.66 -2.88
N ASN A 4 -7.14 -31.44 -3.89
CA ASN A 4 -5.86 -31.26 -4.58
C ASN A 4 -5.95 -30.23 -5.73
N GLN A 5 -7.14 -30.03 -6.30
CA GLN A 5 -7.31 -29.16 -7.46
C GLN A 5 -7.38 -27.68 -7.04
N SER A 6 -7.98 -27.39 -5.88
CA SER A 6 -8.02 -26.02 -5.34
C SER A 6 -6.64 -25.51 -4.92
N SER A 7 -5.78 -26.38 -4.38
CA SER A 7 -4.43 -26.01 -3.97
C SER A 7 -3.51 -25.74 -5.16
N GLU A 8 -3.61 -26.52 -6.24
CA GLU A 8 -2.86 -26.30 -7.49
C GLU A 8 -3.24 -24.99 -8.18
N LEU A 9 -4.55 -24.71 -8.30
CA LEU A 9 -5.05 -23.47 -8.89
C LEU A 9 -4.67 -22.24 -8.05
N TRP A 10 -4.71 -22.35 -6.72
CA TRP A 10 -4.25 -21.29 -5.83
C TRP A 10 -2.74 -21.02 -5.98
N ASN A 11 -1.94 -22.08 -6.09
CA ASN A 11 -0.51 -21.96 -6.36
C ASN A 11 -0.25 -21.22 -7.69
N GLU A 12 -1.07 -21.47 -8.71
CA GLU A 12 -0.98 -20.79 -10.01
C GLU A 12 -1.31 -19.30 -9.90
N GLY A 13 -2.37 -18.94 -9.17
CA GLY A 13 -2.69 -17.55 -8.83
C GLY A 13 -1.56 -16.83 -8.08
N LEU A 14 -0.89 -17.52 -7.15
CA LEU A 14 0.26 -16.98 -6.44
C LEU A 14 1.48 -16.73 -7.35
N LYS A 15 1.64 -17.49 -8.45
CA LYS A 15 2.72 -17.23 -9.43
C LYS A 15 2.53 -15.88 -10.12
N LEU A 16 1.29 -15.47 -10.39
CA LEU A 16 0.99 -14.20 -11.06
C LEU A 16 1.45 -12.99 -10.24
N VAL A 17 1.44 -13.11 -8.90
CA VAL A 17 1.83 -12.05 -7.96
C VAL A 17 3.24 -12.23 -7.38
N SER A 18 4.00 -13.21 -7.86
CA SER A 18 5.37 -13.52 -7.41
C SER A 18 6.47 -12.66 -8.06
N TYR A 19 6.08 -11.62 -8.79
CA TYR A 19 6.98 -10.74 -9.55
C TYR A 19 6.76 -9.28 -9.13
N CYS A 20 7.86 -8.59 -8.84
CA CYS A 20 7.82 -7.15 -8.56
C CYS A 20 7.95 -6.36 -9.89
N PRO A 21 6.96 -5.52 -10.26
CA PRO A 21 7.00 -4.73 -11.50
C PRO A 21 7.98 -3.55 -11.46
N VAL A 22 8.57 -3.26 -10.30
CA VAL A 22 9.48 -2.11 -10.12
C VAL A 22 10.95 -2.51 -10.27
N CYS A 23 11.35 -3.63 -9.65
CA CYS A 23 12.75 -4.09 -9.64
C CYS A 23 12.94 -5.46 -10.30
N GLU A 24 11.88 -5.93 -10.95
CA GLU A 24 11.79 -7.16 -11.74
C GLU A 24 12.15 -8.46 -11.00
N THR A 25 12.25 -8.39 -9.68
CA THR A 25 12.64 -9.52 -8.88
C THR A 25 11.47 -10.49 -8.76
N ARG A 26 11.75 -11.75 -9.12
CA ARG A 26 10.81 -12.88 -9.06
C ARG A 26 11.15 -13.74 -7.86
N TYR A 27 10.13 -14.28 -7.19
CA TYR A 27 10.22 -15.28 -6.10
C TYR A 27 11.19 -14.94 -4.95
N ASN A 28 10.73 -15.09 -3.71
CA ASN A 28 11.56 -14.93 -2.50
C ASN A 28 12.52 -13.71 -2.57
N PRO A 29 11.94 -12.52 -2.71
CA PRO A 29 11.78 -11.70 -1.51
C PRO A 29 10.36 -11.10 -1.35
N MET A 30 9.34 -11.67 -2.00
CA MET A 30 7.96 -11.16 -1.87
C MET A 30 7.29 -11.73 -0.61
N GLU A 31 6.92 -10.87 0.34
CA GLU A 31 6.02 -11.24 1.44
C GLU A 31 4.58 -10.99 1.01
N ALA A 32 3.74 -12.02 0.98
CA ALA A 32 2.33 -11.89 0.65
C ALA A 32 1.46 -12.16 1.88
N LYS A 33 0.50 -11.28 2.14
CA LYS A 33 -0.52 -11.42 3.19
C LYS A 33 -1.91 -11.35 2.57
N VAL A 34 -2.76 -12.32 2.90
CA VAL A 34 -4.17 -12.31 2.48
C VAL A 34 -4.92 -11.26 3.29
N LEU A 35 -5.57 -10.33 2.60
CA LEU A 35 -6.41 -9.30 3.19
C LEU A 35 -7.87 -9.75 3.26
N GLY A 36 -8.31 -10.57 2.32
CA GLY A 36 -9.65 -11.12 2.30
C GLY A 36 -9.89 -12.01 1.09
N GLU A 37 -11.00 -12.73 1.14
CA GLU A 37 -11.46 -13.63 0.09
C GLU A 37 -12.97 -13.48 -0.10
N ASN A 38 -13.42 -13.63 -1.34
CA ASN A 38 -14.82 -13.66 -1.70
C ASN A 38 -15.01 -14.63 -2.88
N GLY A 39 -15.45 -15.85 -2.57
CA GLY A 39 -15.57 -16.93 -3.55
C GLY A 39 -14.21 -17.27 -4.16
N GLU A 40 -14.11 -17.10 -5.48
CA GLU A 40 -12.91 -17.37 -6.28
C GLU A 40 -11.90 -16.20 -6.31
N THR A 41 -12.21 -15.10 -5.60
CA THR A 41 -11.41 -13.88 -5.59
C THR A 41 -10.68 -13.72 -4.27
N HIS A 42 -9.37 -13.45 -4.35
CA HIS A 42 -8.51 -13.20 -3.19
C HIS A 42 -7.83 -11.85 -3.32
N LEU A 43 -7.87 -11.06 -2.24
CA LEU A 43 -7.14 -9.79 -2.14
C LEU A 43 -5.89 -10.01 -1.30
N LEU A 44 -4.74 -9.62 -1.84
CA LEU A 44 -3.41 -9.81 -1.27
C LEU A 44 -2.71 -8.46 -1.13
N HIS A 45 -2.02 -8.26 -0.01
CA HIS A 45 -0.95 -7.27 0.11
C HIS A 45 0.38 -7.97 -0.11
N VAL A 46 1.18 -7.50 -1.05
CA VAL A 46 2.47 -8.11 -1.41
C VAL A 46 3.56 -7.06 -1.30
N GLN A 47 4.57 -7.29 -0.47
CA GLN A 47 5.70 -6.37 -0.29
C GLN A 47 7.00 -6.98 -0.81
N CYS A 48 7.74 -6.21 -1.62
CA CYS A 48 9.06 -6.63 -2.09
C CYS A 48 10.14 -6.32 -1.05
N ARG A 49 10.80 -7.32 -0.47
CA ARG A 49 11.94 -7.05 0.46
C ARG A 49 13.17 -6.46 -0.24
N LYS A 50 13.25 -6.49 -1.57
CA LYS A 50 14.39 -5.90 -2.32
C LYS A 50 14.25 -4.39 -2.49
N CYS A 51 13.12 -3.91 -3.02
CA CYS A 51 12.90 -2.49 -3.29
C CYS A 51 11.86 -1.83 -2.38
N SER A 52 11.30 -2.56 -1.40
CA SER A 52 10.30 -2.13 -0.42
C SER A 52 8.95 -1.65 -0.97
N HIS A 53 8.74 -1.70 -2.29
CA HIS A 53 7.44 -1.35 -2.88
C HIS A 53 6.39 -2.41 -2.56
N SER A 54 5.15 -1.95 -2.40
CA SER A 54 4.00 -2.79 -2.11
C SER A 54 3.06 -2.88 -3.32
N ILE A 55 2.36 -4.00 -3.42
CA ILE A 55 1.36 -4.26 -4.44
C ILE A 55 0.11 -4.75 -3.73
N LEU A 56 -1.03 -4.13 -4.03
CA LEU A 56 -2.33 -4.70 -3.73
C LEU A 56 -2.77 -5.52 -4.93
N ALA A 57 -2.86 -6.83 -4.76
CA ALA A 57 -3.20 -7.75 -5.85
C ALA A 57 -4.55 -8.40 -5.60
N LEU A 58 -5.45 -8.27 -6.58
CA LEU A 58 -6.66 -9.04 -6.68
C LEU A 58 -6.39 -10.24 -7.58
N VAL A 59 -6.55 -11.45 -7.06
CA VAL A 59 -6.32 -12.70 -7.79
C VAL A 59 -7.65 -13.43 -7.90
N LEU A 60 -8.10 -13.66 -9.13
CA LEU A 60 -9.27 -14.47 -9.44
C LEU A 60 -8.81 -15.83 -9.94
N VAL A 61 -9.26 -16.90 -9.29
CA VAL A 61 -8.89 -18.27 -9.63
C VAL A 61 -10.14 -19.10 -9.82
N ASN A 62 -10.39 -19.53 -11.05
CA ASN A 62 -11.56 -20.33 -11.40
C ASN A 62 -11.19 -21.50 -12.33
N GLN A 63 -12.19 -22.27 -12.77
CA GLN A 63 -11.95 -23.42 -13.65
C GLN A 63 -11.39 -23.05 -15.02
N ALA A 64 -11.60 -21.81 -15.49
CA ALA A 64 -11.05 -21.34 -16.75
C ALA A 64 -9.57 -20.89 -16.64
N GLY A 65 -9.09 -20.68 -15.41
CA GLY A 65 -7.70 -20.34 -15.11
C GLY A 65 -7.55 -19.32 -13.99
N ALA A 66 -6.34 -18.78 -13.86
CA ALA A 66 -6.01 -17.71 -12.93
C ALA A 66 -5.80 -16.38 -13.65
N SER A 67 -6.29 -15.29 -13.08
CA SER A 67 -6.01 -13.92 -13.52
C SER A 67 -5.74 -13.03 -12.32
N SER A 68 -4.99 -11.94 -12.53
CA SER A 68 -4.69 -11.00 -11.46
C SER A 68 -4.65 -9.56 -11.94
N VAL A 69 -5.15 -8.65 -11.10
CA VAL A 69 -4.95 -7.20 -11.25
C VAL A 69 -4.15 -6.71 -10.06
N GLY A 70 -3.03 -6.05 -10.32
CA GLY A 70 -2.16 -5.47 -9.30
C GLY A 70 -2.17 -3.95 -9.34
N LEU A 71 -2.26 -3.33 -8.17
CA LEU A 71 -2.05 -1.90 -7.97
C LEU A 71 -0.74 -1.69 -7.22
N LEU A 72 0.21 -0.99 -7.84
CA LEU A 72 1.42 -0.54 -7.16
C LEU A 72 1.05 0.55 -6.15
N THR A 73 1.52 0.40 -4.91
CA THR A 73 1.14 1.28 -3.81
C THR A 73 2.30 1.45 -2.82
N ASP A 74 2.28 2.55 -2.10
CA ASP A 74 3.16 2.83 -0.95
C ASP A 74 2.56 2.36 0.39
N LEU A 75 1.32 1.87 0.38
CA LEU A 75 0.64 1.41 1.59
C LEU A 75 1.35 0.20 2.21
N SER A 76 1.64 0.28 3.50
CA SER A 76 2.01 -0.88 4.30
C SER A 76 0.77 -1.76 4.55
N PHE A 77 0.98 -2.98 5.04
CA PHE A 77 -0.12 -3.86 5.41
C PHE A 77 -1.05 -3.20 6.46
N ASP A 78 -0.45 -2.54 7.46
CA ASP A 78 -1.19 -1.89 8.54
C ASP A 78 -2.00 -0.69 8.02
N ASP A 79 -1.44 0.07 7.07
CA ASP A 79 -2.17 1.16 6.42
C ASP A 79 -3.40 0.63 5.67
N VAL A 80 -3.25 -0.48 4.94
CA VAL A 80 -4.39 -1.09 4.22
C VAL A 80 -5.49 -1.53 5.17
N MET A 81 -5.12 -2.13 6.31
CA MET A 81 -6.09 -2.53 7.34
C MET A 81 -6.80 -1.30 7.92
N LEU A 82 -6.05 -0.24 8.22
CA LEU A 82 -6.60 1.04 8.70
C LEU A 82 -7.57 1.66 7.68
N PHE A 83 -7.21 1.71 6.39
CA PHE A 83 -8.06 2.25 5.33
C PHE A 83 -9.32 1.41 5.07
N ARG A 84 -9.22 0.09 5.26
CA ARG A 84 -10.37 -0.81 5.13
C ARG A 84 -11.41 -0.58 6.23
N GLU A 85 -10.96 -0.31 7.44
CA GLU A 85 -11.82 -0.14 8.62
C GLU A 85 -12.36 1.30 8.75
N ASN A 86 -11.61 2.28 8.23
CA ASN A 86 -12.01 3.68 8.30
C ASN A 86 -13.17 4.03 7.36
N GLN A 87 -13.91 5.06 7.76
CA GLN A 87 -14.95 5.63 6.92
C GLN A 87 -14.35 6.29 5.67
N LYS A 88 -15.13 6.29 4.59
CA LYS A 88 -14.78 7.04 3.38
C LYS A 88 -14.69 8.51 3.73
N VAL A 89 -13.66 9.18 3.22
CA VAL A 89 -13.54 10.64 3.31
C VAL A 89 -14.77 11.27 2.66
N SER A 90 -15.49 12.06 3.44
CA SER A 90 -16.68 12.79 3.03
C SER A 90 -16.32 14.21 2.55
N ILE A 91 -17.30 14.89 1.96
CA ILE A 91 -17.15 16.31 1.58
C ILE A 91 -16.95 17.18 2.83
N ASP A 92 -17.68 16.87 3.91
CA ASP A 92 -17.60 17.61 5.17
C ASP A 92 -16.19 17.50 5.77
N ASP A 93 -15.55 16.32 5.72
CA ASP A 93 -14.16 16.14 6.18
C ASP A 93 -13.18 17.08 5.43
N VAL A 94 -13.41 17.30 4.12
CA VAL A 94 -12.57 18.17 3.29
C VAL A 94 -12.80 19.64 3.65
N ILE A 95 -14.05 20.05 3.84
CA ILE A 95 -14.41 21.42 4.25
C ILE A 95 -13.84 21.72 5.64
N ASP A 96 -14.01 20.80 6.58
CA ASP A 96 -13.54 20.94 7.96
C ASP A 96 -12.03 21.09 8.04
N ILE A 97 -11.29 20.27 7.27
CA ILE A 97 -9.83 20.42 7.19
C ILE A 97 -9.47 21.76 6.56
N HIS A 98 -10.06 22.13 5.42
CA HIS A 98 -9.76 23.41 4.77
C HIS A 98 -9.97 24.62 5.68
N ALA A 99 -11.10 24.69 6.38
CA ALA A 99 -11.39 25.76 7.34
C ALA A 99 -10.33 25.81 8.45
N LYS A 100 -9.96 24.66 9.01
CA LYS A 100 -8.89 24.56 10.02
C LYS A 100 -7.52 24.97 9.47
N LEU A 101 -7.22 24.68 8.20
CA LEU A 101 -5.97 25.09 7.56
C LEU A 101 -5.88 26.62 7.44
N ASP A 102 -6.97 27.26 7.01
CA ASP A 102 -7.03 28.71 6.82
C ASP A 102 -6.94 29.49 8.14
N GLU A 103 -7.48 28.92 9.22
CA GLU A 103 -7.41 29.48 10.57
C GLU A 103 -6.06 29.23 11.28
N GLY A 104 -5.09 28.59 10.62
CA GLY A 104 -3.78 28.25 11.21
C GLY A 104 -3.82 27.04 12.16
N GLY A 105 -4.90 26.28 12.16
CA GLY A 105 -5.14 25.12 13.03
C GLY A 105 -4.15 23.96 12.86
N LEU A 106 -3.27 23.99 11.85
CA LEU A 106 -2.17 23.04 11.71
C LEU A 106 -1.09 23.18 12.78
N ASP A 107 -0.96 24.34 13.41
CA ASP A 107 0.09 24.60 14.41
C ASP A 107 -0.08 23.71 15.65
N HIS A 108 -1.30 23.22 15.90
CA HIS A 108 -1.63 22.32 17.01
C HIS A 108 -1.63 20.83 16.59
N ILE A 109 -1.88 20.54 15.32
CA ILE A 109 -1.97 19.16 14.78
C ILE A 109 -0.57 18.61 14.46
N PHE A 110 0.27 19.43 13.84
CA PHE A 110 1.67 19.10 13.63
C PHE A 110 2.47 19.70 14.77
N ASP A 111 2.91 18.87 15.73
CA ASP A 111 3.84 19.28 16.80
C ASP A 111 4.90 20.20 16.20
N THR A 112 4.85 21.48 16.59
CA THR A 112 5.59 22.57 15.97
C THR A 112 7.09 22.27 15.94
N ARG A 113 7.57 21.39 16.85
CA ARG A 113 8.93 20.85 16.89
C ARG A 113 9.33 20.11 15.62
N ARG A 114 8.43 19.34 15.00
CA ARG A 114 8.72 18.55 13.79
C ARG A 114 8.82 19.45 12.56
N ILE A 115 7.96 20.46 12.45
CA ILE A 115 8.03 21.49 11.40
C ILE A 115 9.32 22.31 11.52
N GLU A 116 9.68 22.75 12.73
CA GLU A 116 10.93 23.47 12.97
C GLU A 116 12.17 22.64 12.63
N GLN A 117 12.20 21.35 12.99
CA GLN A 117 13.30 20.45 12.66
C GLN A 117 13.45 20.24 11.14
N VAL A 118 12.33 20.06 10.42
CA VAL A 118 12.35 19.96 8.95
C VAL A 118 12.84 21.26 8.32
N LYS A 119 12.31 22.42 8.74
CA LYS A 119 12.76 23.75 8.27
C LYS A 119 14.26 23.96 8.51
N ARG A 120 14.79 23.56 9.67
CA ARG A 120 16.24 23.64 9.98
C ARG A 120 17.08 22.73 9.08
N ARG A 121 16.62 21.51 8.76
CA ARG A 121 17.31 20.58 7.85
C ARG A 121 17.34 21.10 6.41
N VAL A 122 16.21 21.59 5.89
CA VAL A 122 16.12 22.18 4.54
C VAL A 122 17.07 23.37 4.40
N ARG A 123 17.07 24.31 5.37
CA ARG A 123 17.99 25.47 5.38
C ARG A 123 19.47 25.10 5.42
N LYS A 124 19.84 24.00 6.07
CA LYS A 124 21.24 23.51 6.08
C LYS A 124 21.64 22.90 4.74
N ARG A 125 20.71 22.26 4.03
CA ARG A 125 20.96 21.63 2.73
C ARG A 125 21.13 22.68 1.64
N THR A 126 20.25 23.67 1.57
CA THR A 126 20.39 24.80 0.63
C THR A 126 21.68 25.59 0.86
N LYS A 127 22.08 25.86 2.12
CA LYS A 127 23.37 26.51 2.43
C LYS A 127 24.61 25.69 2.03
N LYS A 128 24.48 24.38 1.86
CA LYS A 128 25.58 23.49 1.44
C LYS A 128 25.68 23.37 -0.09
N GLU A 129 24.59 23.64 -0.81
CA GLU A 129 24.55 23.63 -2.28
C GLU A 129 24.96 24.97 -2.89
N THR A 130 24.96 26.07 -2.11
CA THR A 130 25.40 27.41 -2.56
C THR A 130 26.86 27.74 -2.21
N LYS A 131 27.65 26.76 -1.78
CA LYS A 131 29.06 26.92 -1.39
C LYS A 131 29.91 25.84 -2.04
#